data_AF-A0AAE0NQQ2-F1
#
_entry.id   AF-A0AAE0NQQ2-F1
#
_cell.length_a   1.000
_cell.length_b   1.000
_cell.length_c   1.000
_cell.angle_alpha   90.00
_cell.angle_beta   90.00
_cell.angle_gamma   90.00
#
_symmetry.space_group_name_H-M   'P 1'
#
loop_
_entity.id
_entity.type
_entity.pdbx_description
1 polymer ?
#
loop_
_entity_poly.entity_id
_entity_poly.type
_entity_poly.pdbx_seq_one_letter_code
_entity_poly.pdbx_strand_id
1 'polypeptide(L)'
;MRSCIFTSVLAFVASTNAAIINLGTAVTHGVVSGSAGVANTGLTTVYGNLATTAGSITGFGPGVVTGTKNINNVAGQTAYTNAQSAYAQAFGLVGGIDWSTSPDFTGKTVYPGIYKIAGAASLNGQLFLNGNMNTSASFVIQIGSALNINAGSQVILTNGTKACNVFWQCGSSAVIAANTAFQGNVLAYAGISVKTAADVKGGLYALTASVTLEGNSVKAPNLVC
;
A
#
# COMPACT_ATOMS: atom_id res chain seq x y z
N MET A 1 -0.62 -46.27 -42.33
CA MET A 1 0.05 -45.55 -41.23
C MET A 1 -0.17 -44.05 -41.42
N ARG A 2 -1.15 -43.46 -40.73
CA ARG A 2 -1.35 -42.00 -40.68
C ARG A 2 -1.30 -41.62 -39.21
N SER A 3 -0.16 -41.08 -38.79
CA SER A 3 0.07 -40.59 -37.43
C SER A 3 -0.50 -39.18 -37.33
N CYS A 4 -1.54 -38.98 -36.54
CA CYS A 4 -2.07 -37.67 -36.18
C CYS A 4 -1.30 -37.17 -34.95
N ILE A 5 -0.50 -36.12 -35.12
CA ILE A 5 0.18 -35.43 -34.03
C ILE A 5 -0.85 -34.55 -33.30
N PHE A 6 -1.18 -34.89 -32.06
CA PHE A 6 -1.90 -34.01 -31.16
C PHE A 6 -0.93 -32.96 -30.63
N THR A 7 -1.02 -31.75 -31.16
CA THR A 7 -0.31 -30.59 -30.61
C THR A 7 -1.14 -30.07 -29.45
N SER A 8 -0.72 -30.33 -28.21
CA SER A 8 -1.39 -29.76 -27.04
C SER A 8 -0.99 -28.29 -26.91
N VAL A 9 -1.96 -27.40 -27.15
CA VAL A 9 -1.82 -25.98 -26.83
C VAL A 9 -2.03 -25.85 -25.33
N LEU A 10 -0.96 -25.53 -24.60
CA LEU A 10 -1.05 -25.17 -23.18
C LEU A 10 -1.76 -23.81 -23.08
N ALA A 11 -3.06 -23.81 -22.79
CA ALA A 11 -3.81 -22.58 -22.55
C ALA A 11 -3.35 -21.97 -21.22
N PHE A 12 -2.57 -20.90 -21.28
CA PHE A 12 -2.29 -20.07 -20.11
C PHE A 12 -3.56 -19.31 -19.76
N VAL A 13 -4.22 -19.69 -18.67
CA VAL A 13 -5.35 -18.92 -18.15
C VAL A 13 -4.77 -17.62 -17.59
N ALA A 14 -4.90 -16.53 -18.33
CA ALA A 14 -4.64 -15.21 -17.80
C ALA A 14 -5.67 -14.95 -16.70
N SER A 15 -5.27 -15.02 -15.43
CA SER A 15 -6.13 -14.60 -14.34
C SER A 15 -6.35 -13.09 -14.48
N THR A 16 -7.55 -12.71 -14.91
CA THR A 16 -7.99 -11.32 -14.85
C THR A 16 -8.30 -11.01 -13.40
N ASN A 17 -7.27 -10.75 -12.60
CA ASN A 17 -7.49 -10.22 -11.25
C ASN A 17 -8.05 -8.80 -11.39
N ALA A 18 -9.38 -8.68 -11.29
CA ALA A 18 -10.02 -7.46 -10.81
C ALA A 18 -9.30 -7.00 -9.52
N ALA A 19 -9.29 -5.69 -9.23
CA ALA A 19 -8.66 -5.16 -8.02
C ALA A 19 -9.11 -5.98 -6.80
N ILE A 20 -8.18 -6.78 -6.25
CA ILE A 20 -8.48 -7.79 -5.23
C ILE A 20 -9.06 -7.12 -3.97
N ILE A 21 -8.65 -5.86 -3.72
CA ILE A 21 -9.01 -5.08 -2.54
C ILE A 21 -9.76 -3.82 -2.97
N ASN A 22 -10.94 -3.61 -2.41
CA ASN A 22 -11.76 -2.43 -2.68
C ASN A 22 -11.57 -1.38 -1.56
N LEU A 23 -10.96 -0.25 -1.91
CA LEU A 23 -10.75 0.88 -1.00
C LEU A 23 -11.99 1.76 -0.79
N GLY A 24 -13.09 1.56 -1.53
CA GLY A 24 -14.27 2.42 -1.48
C GLY A 24 -13.90 3.89 -1.62
N THR A 25 -14.43 4.74 -0.74
CA THR A 25 -14.12 6.19 -0.72
C THR A 25 -12.68 6.51 -0.28
N ALA A 26 -11.99 5.57 0.39
CA ALA A 26 -10.60 5.74 0.82
C ALA A 26 -9.62 5.80 -0.37
N VAL A 27 -10.04 5.40 -1.59
CA VAL A 27 -9.21 5.45 -2.81
C VAL A 27 -8.77 6.87 -3.19
N THR A 28 -9.52 7.88 -2.78
CA THR A 28 -9.22 9.31 -3.04
C THR A 28 -8.38 9.95 -1.93
N HIS A 29 -8.07 9.19 -0.87
CA HIS A 29 -7.36 9.68 0.29
C HIS A 29 -5.91 9.20 0.25
N GLY A 30 -4.97 10.15 0.32
CA GLY A 30 -3.55 9.82 0.51
C GLY A 30 -3.26 9.38 1.94
N VAL A 31 -4.05 9.88 2.90
CA VAL A 31 -3.92 9.55 4.32
C VAL A 31 -5.29 9.32 4.94
N VAL A 32 -5.45 8.20 5.65
CA VAL A 32 -6.59 7.93 6.53
C VAL A 32 -6.07 7.40 7.87
N SER A 33 -6.61 7.93 8.96
CA SER A 33 -6.28 7.48 10.32
C SER A 33 -7.54 7.31 11.17
N GLY A 34 -7.44 6.52 12.23
CA GLY A 34 -8.47 6.40 13.26
C GLY A 34 -8.45 7.54 14.28
N SER A 35 -8.90 7.26 15.50
CA SER A 35 -9.04 8.26 16.57
C SER A 35 -7.70 8.80 17.09
N ALA A 36 -6.59 8.14 16.77
CA ALA A 36 -5.23 8.57 17.10
C ALA A 36 -4.69 9.70 16.21
N GLY A 37 -5.41 10.05 15.13
CA GLY A 37 -5.14 11.26 14.35
C GLY A 37 -3.97 11.18 13.38
N VAL A 38 -3.58 12.35 12.88
CA VAL A 38 -2.46 12.53 11.94
C VAL A 38 -1.55 13.65 12.46
N ALA A 39 -0.25 13.40 12.47
CA ALA A 39 0.75 14.38 12.83
C ALA A 39 1.73 14.60 11.67
N ASN A 40 2.10 15.85 11.42
CA ASN A 40 3.07 16.24 10.40
C ASN A 40 4.17 17.12 10.98
N THR A 41 5.40 16.96 10.49
CA THR A 41 6.51 17.91 10.67
C THR A 41 7.04 18.32 9.30
N GLY A 42 7.28 19.63 9.10
CA GLY A 42 7.84 20.14 7.85
C GLY A 42 6.87 20.18 6.67
N LEU A 43 7.42 20.30 5.46
CA LEU A 43 6.71 20.59 4.21
C LEU A 43 6.17 19.33 3.52
N THR A 44 5.24 18.64 4.17
CA THR A 44 4.54 17.52 3.54
C THR A 44 3.51 18.01 2.54
N THR A 45 3.38 17.35 1.39
CA THR A 45 2.25 17.52 0.47
C THR A 45 1.50 16.21 0.30
N VAL A 46 0.22 16.19 0.69
CA VAL A 46 -0.71 15.11 0.38
C VAL A 46 -1.51 15.49 -0.86
N TYR A 47 -1.23 14.84 -1.98
CA TYR A 47 -1.99 14.95 -3.22
C TYR A 47 -3.22 14.03 -3.13
N GLY A 48 -4.39 14.64 -2.88
CA GLY A 48 -5.64 13.94 -2.60
C GLY A 48 -6.24 14.39 -1.27
N ASN A 49 -7.20 13.62 -0.78
CA ASN A 49 -7.89 13.90 0.48
C ASN A 49 -7.10 13.37 1.69
N LEU A 50 -7.37 13.93 2.86
CA LEU A 50 -6.93 13.42 4.16
C LEU A 50 -8.15 13.17 5.02
N ALA A 51 -8.23 12.02 5.69
CA ALA A 51 -9.32 11.70 6.61
C ALA A 51 -8.79 11.26 7.98
N THR A 52 -9.52 11.63 9.03
CA THR A 52 -9.33 11.05 10.36
C THR A 52 -10.62 11.11 11.18
N THR A 53 -10.81 10.12 12.06
CA THR A 53 -11.90 10.13 13.05
C THR A 53 -11.49 10.83 14.35
N ALA A 54 -10.23 11.25 14.50
CA ALA A 54 -9.78 12.10 15.59
C ALA A 54 -10.37 13.52 15.47
N GLY A 55 -10.50 14.22 16.60
CA GLY A 55 -11.01 15.59 16.65
C GLY A 55 -10.09 16.65 16.03
N SER A 56 -8.82 16.32 15.75
CA SER A 56 -7.87 17.25 15.13
C SER A 56 -6.70 16.53 14.43
N ILE A 57 -5.95 17.29 13.64
CA ILE A 57 -4.64 16.91 13.08
C ILE A 57 -3.62 18.00 13.41
N THR A 58 -2.34 17.66 13.41
CA THR A 58 -1.26 18.61 13.71
C THR A 58 -0.28 18.73 12.55
N GLY A 59 0.39 19.88 12.44
CA GLY A 59 1.46 20.10 11.45
C GLY A 59 1.02 20.44 10.03
N PHE A 60 -0.28 20.47 9.73
CA PHE A 60 -0.82 20.88 8.42
C PHE A 60 -1.07 22.40 8.29
N GLY A 61 -0.09 23.17 8.79
CA GLY A 61 0.13 24.59 8.46
C GLY A 61 1.23 24.70 7.39
N PRO A 62 2.46 24.24 7.67
CA PRO A 62 3.49 24.05 6.63
C PRO A 62 3.20 22.84 5.73
N GLY A 63 2.52 21.82 6.25
CA GLY A 63 2.02 20.70 5.45
C GLY A 63 0.75 21.07 4.68
N VAL A 64 0.67 20.64 3.43
CA VAL A 64 -0.42 20.92 2.50
C VAL A 64 -1.19 19.65 2.17
N VAL A 65 -2.51 19.76 2.08
CA VAL A 65 -3.40 18.76 1.50
C VAL A 65 -4.06 19.41 0.30
N THR A 66 -3.94 18.82 -0.89
CA THR A 66 -4.48 19.44 -2.12
C THR A 66 -5.98 19.21 -2.28
N GLY A 67 -6.51 18.16 -1.64
CA GLY A 67 -7.94 17.89 -1.55
C GLY A 67 -8.54 18.34 -0.22
N THR A 68 -9.59 17.65 0.20
CA THR A 68 -10.33 17.97 1.43
C THR A 68 -9.71 17.32 2.67
N LYS A 69 -9.65 18.07 3.77
CA LYS A 69 -9.34 17.56 5.12
C LYS A 69 -10.65 17.15 5.81
N ASN A 70 -10.96 15.86 5.81
CA ASN A 70 -12.14 15.27 6.45
C ASN A 70 -11.84 14.88 7.90
N ILE A 71 -12.02 15.82 8.83
CA ILE A 71 -11.66 15.67 10.25
C ILE A 71 -12.93 15.50 11.08
N ASN A 72 -13.07 14.37 11.77
CA ASN A 72 -14.21 14.04 12.64
C ASN A 72 -15.57 14.37 12.02
N ASN A 73 -15.74 14.03 10.74
CA ASN A 73 -16.98 14.27 10.01
C ASN A 73 -17.45 12.99 9.30
N VAL A 74 -18.65 13.01 8.73
CA VAL A 74 -19.27 11.84 8.08
C VAL A 74 -18.38 11.27 6.98
N ALA A 75 -17.83 12.12 6.11
CA ALA A 75 -16.97 11.68 5.01
C ALA A 75 -15.68 11.01 5.51
N GLY A 76 -15.07 11.55 6.57
CA GLY A 76 -13.88 11.00 7.22
C GLY A 76 -14.17 9.65 7.87
N GLN A 77 -15.31 9.52 8.55
CA GLN A 77 -15.77 8.26 9.12
C GLN A 77 -16.01 7.20 8.03
N THR A 78 -16.66 7.56 6.92
CA THR A 78 -16.87 6.64 5.80
C THR A 78 -15.55 6.19 5.16
N ALA A 79 -14.59 7.10 4.96
CA ALA A 79 -13.28 6.75 4.43
C ALA A 79 -12.52 5.80 5.38
N TYR A 80 -12.58 6.06 6.69
CA TYR A 80 -11.99 5.19 7.71
C TYR A 80 -12.62 3.79 7.73
N THR A 81 -13.95 3.69 7.71
CA THR A 81 -14.64 2.39 7.64
C THR A 81 -14.30 1.62 6.36
N ASN A 82 -14.21 2.30 5.21
CA ASN A 82 -13.78 1.65 3.97
C ASN A 82 -12.32 1.17 4.04
N ALA A 83 -11.42 1.90 4.71
CA ALA A 83 -10.07 1.45 4.97
C ALA A 83 -10.02 0.21 5.88
N GLN A 84 -10.89 0.14 6.90
CA GLN A 84 -11.04 -1.07 7.73
C GLN A 84 -11.53 -2.26 6.92
N SER A 85 -12.51 -2.07 6.03
CA SER A 85 -13.00 -3.12 5.13
C SER A 85 -11.92 -3.59 4.16
N ALA A 86 -11.14 -2.68 3.58
CA ALA A 86 -10.02 -3.01 2.70
C ALA A 86 -8.93 -3.81 3.43
N TYR A 87 -8.59 -3.41 4.67
CA TYR A 87 -7.70 -4.17 5.53
C TYR A 87 -8.22 -5.59 5.78
N ALA A 88 -9.50 -5.73 6.15
CA ALA A 88 -10.11 -7.03 6.43
C ALA A 88 -10.16 -7.93 5.19
N GLN A 89 -10.44 -7.35 4.01
CA GLN A 89 -10.35 -8.07 2.73
C GLN A 89 -8.94 -8.58 2.48
N ALA A 90 -7.93 -7.71 2.61
CA ALA A 90 -6.53 -8.06 2.35
C ALA A 90 -6.02 -9.11 3.34
N PHE A 91 -6.36 -8.97 4.62
CA PHE A 91 -6.02 -9.95 5.65
C PHE A 91 -6.73 -11.30 5.43
N GLY A 92 -7.99 -11.28 4.98
CA GLY A 92 -8.82 -12.46 4.79
C GLY A 92 -8.52 -13.28 3.53
N LEU A 93 -7.61 -12.82 2.66
CA LEU A 93 -7.26 -13.58 1.46
C LEU A 93 -6.62 -14.93 1.81
N VAL A 94 -7.19 -15.98 1.23
CA VAL A 94 -6.71 -17.36 1.34
C VAL A 94 -5.76 -17.70 0.19
N GLY A 95 -4.96 -18.76 0.34
CA GLY A 95 -3.90 -19.10 -0.61
C GLY A 95 -2.69 -18.16 -0.51
N GLY A 96 -1.92 -18.05 -1.60
CA GLY A 96 -0.72 -17.21 -1.68
C GLY A 96 0.59 -17.97 -1.44
N ILE A 97 1.70 -17.32 -1.79
CA ILE A 97 3.05 -17.85 -1.63
C ILE A 97 3.56 -17.49 -0.24
N ASP A 98 3.99 -18.48 0.53
CA ASP A 98 4.59 -18.25 1.85
C ASP A 98 6.07 -17.82 1.72
N TRP A 99 6.37 -16.66 2.28
CA TRP A 99 7.68 -16.02 2.36
C TRP A 99 8.15 -15.80 3.80
N SER A 100 7.56 -16.50 4.76
CA SER A 100 7.94 -16.38 6.18
C SER A 100 9.42 -16.71 6.44
N THR A 101 10.06 -17.51 5.58
CA THR A 101 11.50 -17.82 5.63
C THR A 101 12.37 -16.86 4.82
N SER A 102 11.77 -15.93 4.06
CA SER A 102 12.49 -14.91 3.28
C SER A 102 11.76 -13.55 3.35
N PRO A 103 11.63 -12.96 4.55
CA PRO A 103 10.83 -11.75 4.78
C PRO A 103 11.51 -10.43 4.32
N ASP A 104 12.74 -10.49 3.83
CA ASP A 104 13.45 -9.35 3.25
C ASP A 104 13.21 -9.30 1.74
N PHE A 105 12.68 -8.17 1.25
CA PHE A 105 12.37 -7.95 -0.17
C PHE A 105 13.56 -7.55 -1.03
N THR A 106 14.72 -7.30 -0.42
CA THR A 106 15.90 -6.72 -1.10
C THR A 106 16.35 -7.55 -2.30
N GLY A 107 16.46 -6.89 -3.45
CA GLY A 107 16.89 -7.49 -4.72
C GLY A 107 15.86 -8.40 -5.39
N LYS A 108 14.68 -8.61 -4.79
CA LYS A 108 13.69 -9.53 -5.34
C LYS A 108 12.94 -8.91 -6.51
N THR A 109 12.64 -9.75 -7.49
CA THR A 109 11.58 -9.51 -8.47
C THR A 109 10.38 -10.34 -8.09
N VAL A 110 9.24 -9.68 -7.94
CA VAL A 110 7.99 -10.22 -7.48
C VAL A 110 6.98 -10.11 -8.61
N TYR A 111 6.22 -11.18 -8.84
CA TYR A 111 5.18 -11.24 -9.86
C TYR A 111 3.79 -11.10 -9.23
N PRO A 112 2.73 -10.84 -10.02
CA PRO A 112 1.41 -10.56 -9.47
C PRO A 112 0.88 -11.74 -8.66
N GLY A 113 0.25 -11.47 -7.51
CA GLY A 113 -0.23 -12.52 -6.62
C GLY A 113 -0.35 -12.10 -5.16
N ILE A 114 -0.66 -13.09 -4.32
CA ILE A 114 -0.79 -12.97 -2.87
C ILE A 114 0.46 -13.56 -2.23
N TYR A 115 1.08 -12.81 -1.32
CA TYR A 115 2.30 -13.21 -0.60
C TYR A 115 2.07 -13.11 0.90
N LYS A 116 2.48 -14.13 1.65
CA LYS A 116 2.28 -14.24 3.09
C LYS A 116 3.61 -14.24 3.82
N ILE A 117 3.74 -13.41 4.84
CA ILE A 117 4.89 -13.37 5.74
C ILE A 117 4.34 -13.37 7.15
N ALA A 118 4.55 -14.44 7.92
CA ALA A 118 4.00 -14.56 9.28
C ALA A 118 4.59 -13.52 10.26
N GLY A 119 5.84 -13.12 10.05
CA GLY A 119 6.57 -12.18 10.90
C GLY A 119 6.58 -10.75 10.38
N ALA A 120 7.62 -10.01 10.79
CA ALA A 120 7.92 -8.71 10.23
C ALA A 120 8.58 -8.87 8.84
N ALA A 121 8.36 -7.90 7.97
CA ALA A 121 8.99 -7.83 6.65
C ALA A 121 9.85 -6.56 6.54
N SER A 122 10.85 -6.61 5.66
CA SER A 122 11.73 -5.46 5.46
C SER A 122 12.19 -5.28 4.02
N LEU A 123 12.65 -4.08 3.70
CA LEU A 123 13.34 -3.77 2.45
C LEU A 123 14.57 -2.91 2.77
N ASN A 124 15.74 -3.27 2.25
CA ASN A 124 16.99 -2.53 2.36
C ASN A 124 17.66 -2.41 0.99
N GLY A 125 17.06 -1.61 0.11
CA GLY A 125 17.48 -1.45 -1.27
C GLY A 125 16.30 -1.47 -2.24
N GLN A 126 16.43 -2.22 -3.32
CA GLN A 126 15.42 -2.24 -4.39
C GLN A 126 14.54 -3.48 -4.32
N LEU A 127 13.25 -3.28 -4.58
CA LEU A 127 12.26 -4.32 -4.82
C LEU A 127 11.61 -4.06 -6.18
N PHE A 128 11.48 -5.09 -7.02
CA PHE A 128 10.83 -4.98 -8.33
C PHE A 128 9.47 -5.69 -8.30
N LEU A 129 8.40 -4.96 -8.58
CA LEU A 129 7.05 -5.50 -8.77
C LEU A 129 6.74 -5.54 -10.27
N ASN A 130 6.90 -6.72 -10.86
CA ASN A 130 6.85 -6.94 -12.29
C ASN A 130 5.47 -7.46 -12.70
N GLY A 131 4.73 -6.66 -13.48
CA GLY A 131 3.38 -6.98 -13.90
C GLY A 131 3.29 -8.04 -14.99
N ASN A 132 4.44 -8.51 -15.52
CA ASN A 132 4.51 -9.46 -16.62
C ASN A 132 3.67 -9.04 -17.84
N MET A 133 3.75 -7.75 -18.20
CA MET A 133 2.99 -7.09 -19.27
C MET A 133 1.48 -7.01 -19.02
N ASN A 134 1.01 -7.27 -17.80
CA ASN A 134 -0.39 -7.15 -17.41
C ASN A 134 -0.63 -5.82 -16.68
N THR A 135 -1.40 -4.91 -17.29
CA THR A 135 -1.76 -3.62 -16.67
C THR A 135 -2.77 -3.75 -15.53
N SER A 136 -3.42 -4.90 -15.42
CA SER A 136 -4.31 -5.26 -14.32
C SER A 136 -3.60 -6.12 -13.27
N ALA A 137 -2.27 -6.24 -13.35
CA ALA A 137 -1.48 -6.93 -12.33
C ALA A 137 -1.74 -6.35 -10.93
N SER A 138 -1.99 -7.25 -9.98
CA SER A 138 -2.24 -6.91 -8.58
C SER A 138 -1.30 -7.68 -7.65
N PHE A 139 -0.92 -7.02 -6.56
CA PHE A 139 0.00 -7.54 -5.56
C PHE A 139 -0.63 -7.33 -4.20
N VAL A 140 -0.81 -8.40 -3.42
CA VAL A 140 -1.26 -8.30 -2.03
C VAL A 140 -0.22 -8.98 -1.15
N ILE A 141 0.49 -8.19 -0.36
CA ILE A 141 1.49 -8.65 0.59
C ILE A 141 0.89 -8.60 1.99
N GLN A 142 0.63 -9.77 2.58
CA GLN A 142 0.10 -9.95 3.93
C GLN A 142 1.26 -10.17 4.89
N ILE A 143 1.47 -9.24 5.81
CA ILE A 143 2.57 -9.21 6.76
C ILE A 143 1.97 -9.33 8.16
N GLY A 144 2.29 -10.41 8.88
CA GLY A 144 1.72 -10.72 10.19
C GLY A 144 2.15 -9.75 11.30
N SER A 145 3.25 -9.02 11.09
CA SER A 145 3.74 -7.98 12.01
C SER A 145 4.08 -6.69 11.27
N ALA A 146 5.24 -6.09 11.57
CA ALA A 146 5.62 -4.78 11.07
C ALA A 146 6.22 -4.83 9.66
N LEU A 147 5.94 -3.81 8.85
CA LEU A 147 6.64 -3.54 7.59
C LEU A 147 7.71 -2.46 7.82
N ASN A 148 8.96 -2.75 7.46
CA ASN A 148 10.07 -1.81 7.62
C ASN A 148 10.77 -1.54 6.27
N ILE A 149 10.49 -0.40 5.65
CA ILE A 149 11.19 0.06 4.45
C ILE A 149 12.35 0.95 4.90
N ASN A 150 13.58 0.45 4.78
CA ASN A 150 14.79 1.15 5.26
C ASN A 150 15.16 2.32 4.35
N ALA A 151 15.98 3.23 4.89
CA ALA A 151 16.30 4.50 4.23
C ALA A 151 16.89 4.31 2.83
N GLY A 152 16.49 5.17 1.88
CA GLY A 152 16.95 5.08 0.49
C GLY A 152 16.35 3.95 -0.34
N SER A 153 15.52 3.08 0.23
CA SER A 153 14.92 1.96 -0.48
C SER A 153 13.92 2.40 -1.55
N GLN A 154 13.76 1.56 -2.58
CA GLN A 154 12.88 1.82 -3.72
C GLN A 154 12.00 0.62 -4.03
N VAL A 155 10.70 0.84 -4.15
CA VAL A 155 9.77 -0.10 -4.79
C VAL A 155 9.62 0.33 -6.23
N ILE A 156 10.02 -0.54 -7.16
CA ILE A 156 10.10 -0.26 -8.60
C ILE A 156 9.01 -1.06 -9.30
N LEU A 157 8.10 -0.36 -9.96
CA LEU A 157 7.04 -0.99 -10.73
C LEU A 157 7.50 -1.18 -12.18
N THR A 158 7.39 -2.40 -12.70
CA THR A 158 7.79 -2.71 -14.08
C THR A 158 6.69 -3.45 -14.83
N ASN A 159 6.76 -3.42 -16.16
CA ASN A 159 5.95 -4.23 -17.07
C ASN A 159 4.44 -4.20 -16.78
N GLY A 160 3.88 -2.99 -16.66
CA GLY A 160 2.44 -2.77 -16.53
C GLY A 160 1.92 -2.62 -15.10
N THR A 161 2.74 -2.87 -14.07
CA THR A 161 2.29 -2.69 -12.68
C THR A 161 1.92 -1.22 -12.40
N LYS A 162 0.76 -1.03 -11.77
CA LYS A 162 0.28 0.26 -11.28
C LYS A 162 0.32 0.30 -9.76
N ALA A 163 0.72 1.43 -9.18
CA ALA A 163 0.87 1.56 -7.73
C ALA A 163 -0.45 1.32 -7.01
N CYS A 164 -1.57 1.76 -7.59
CA CYS A 164 -2.88 1.57 -7.00
C CYS A 164 -3.34 0.10 -6.91
N ASN A 165 -2.66 -0.83 -7.60
CA ASN A 165 -2.92 -2.27 -7.53
C ASN A 165 -1.98 -3.02 -6.56
N VAL A 166 -1.12 -2.30 -5.83
CA VAL A 166 -0.19 -2.87 -4.85
C VAL A 166 -0.73 -2.61 -3.44
N PHE A 167 -0.90 -3.65 -2.64
CA PHE A 167 -1.46 -3.58 -1.28
C PHE A 167 -0.51 -4.23 -0.28
N TRP A 168 -0.19 -3.49 0.77
CA TRP A 168 0.65 -3.89 1.88
C TRP A 168 -0.22 -3.96 3.12
N GLN A 169 -0.69 -5.15 3.48
CA GLN A 169 -1.43 -5.36 4.72
C GLN A 169 -0.43 -5.69 5.84
N CYS A 170 -0.44 -4.89 6.91
CA CYS A 170 0.48 -5.04 8.04
C CYS A 170 -0.31 -5.31 9.33
N GLY A 171 -0.02 -6.44 9.99
CA GLY A 171 -0.66 -6.86 11.23
C GLY A 171 -0.33 -5.97 12.43
N SER A 172 0.74 -5.16 12.32
CA SER A 172 1.05 -4.11 13.29
C SER A 172 1.27 -2.76 12.60
N SER A 173 2.45 -2.16 12.77
CA SER A 173 2.78 -0.84 12.22
C SER A 173 3.59 -0.94 10.93
N ALA A 174 3.62 0.14 10.15
CA ALA A 174 4.53 0.30 9.04
C ALA A 174 5.48 1.48 9.27
N VAL A 175 6.75 1.30 8.94
CA VAL A 175 7.77 2.34 8.94
C VAL A 175 8.32 2.48 7.53
N ILE A 176 8.17 3.66 6.96
CA ILE A 176 8.76 4.06 5.69
C ILE A 176 9.85 5.07 6.02
N ALA A 177 11.11 4.63 5.97
CA ALA A 177 12.24 5.44 6.38
C ALA A 177 12.58 6.55 5.37
N ALA A 178 13.56 7.37 5.74
CA ALA A 178 13.88 8.60 5.01
C ALA A 178 14.36 8.33 3.58
N ASN A 179 14.09 9.27 2.68
CA ASN A 179 14.54 9.24 1.27
C ASN A 179 14.12 7.97 0.51
N THR A 180 13.00 7.34 0.87
CA THR A 180 12.48 6.17 0.18
C THR A 180 11.57 6.57 -0.98
N ALA A 181 11.56 5.77 -2.05
CA ALA A 181 10.58 5.85 -3.12
C ALA A 181 9.63 4.65 -3.01
N PHE A 182 8.50 4.85 -2.35
CA PHE A 182 7.55 3.78 -2.01
C PHE A 182 6.34 3.77 -2.95
N GLN A 183 5.88 2.58 -3.31
CA GLN A 183 4.75 2.36 -4.22
C GLN A 183 3.75 1.39 -3.59
N GLY A 184 2.47 1.76 -3.60
CA GLY A 184 1.37 0.95 -3.11
C GLY A 184 0.66 1.52 -1.90
N ASN A 185 -0.39 0.80 -1.51
CA ASN A 185 -1.34 1.16 -0.48
C ASN A 185 -1.01 0.42 0.81
N VAL A 186 -0.68 1.15 1.87
CA VAL A 186 -0.38 0.57 3.20
C VAL A 186 -1.64 0.52 4.03
N LEU A 187 -2.09 -0.70 4.36
CA LEU A 187 -3.19 -1.01 5.25
C LEU A 187 -2.61 -1.54 6.57
N ALA A 188 -2.30 -0.67 7.51
CA ALA A 188 -1.68 -1.03 8.78
C ALA A 188 -2.72 -1.11 9.90
N TYR A 189 -2.70 -2.21 10.67
CA TYR A 189 -3.57 -2.35 11.83
C TYR A 189 -3.28 -1.28 12.89
N ALA A 190 -2.01 -0.98 13.12
CA ALA A 190 -1.56 0.05 14.06
C ALA A 190 -1.19 1.34 13.34
N GLY A 191 0.01 1.87 13.57
CA GLY A 191 0.43 3.18 13.09
C GLY A 191 1.25 3.11 11.81
N ILE A 192 1.36 4.25 11.13
CA ILE A 192 2.26 4.40 9.98
C ILE A 192 3.19 5.58 10.25
N SER A 193 4.49 5.34 10.22
CA SER A 193 5.50 6.40 10.31
C SER A 193 6.21 6.56 8.98
N VAL A 194 6.08 7.73 8.36
CA VAL A 194 6.78 8.09 7.13
C VAL A 194 7.82 9.16 7.48
N LYS A 195 9.08 8.81 7.30
CA LYS A 195 10.23 9.62 7.68
C LYS A 195 10.63 10.59 6.59
N THR A 196 11.49 11.52 6.98
CA THR A 196 11.95 12.67 6.20
C THR A 196 12.11 12.38 4.70
N ALA A 197 11.43 13.15 3.85
CA ALA A 197 11.61 13.19 2.40
C ALA A 197 11.30 11.87 1.64
N ALA A 198 10.59 10.92 2.25
CA ALA A 198 10.02 9.81 1.50
C ALA A 198 8.93 10.29 0.51
N ASP A 199 8.93 9.71 -0.70
CA ASP A 199 7.87 9.86 -1.72
C ASP A 199 7.03 8.58 -1.76
N VAL A 200 5.73 8.73 -1.54
CA VAL A 200 4.75 7.65 -1.48
C VAL A 200 3.75 7.81 -2.63
N LYS A 201 3.69 6.80 -3.49
CA LYS A 201 2.67 6.69 -4.54
C LYS A 201 1.68 5.61 -4.14
N GLY A 202 0.60 6.02 -3.49
CA GLY A 202 -0.44 5.18 -2.92
C GLY A 202 -1.00 5.78 -1.63
N GLY A 203 -1.89 5.04 -0.96
CA GLY A 203 -2.55 5.49 0.27
C GLY A 203 -1.88 4.97 1.55
N LEU A 204 -1.96 5.77 2.61
CA LEU A 204 -1.51 5.43 3.96
C LEU A 204 -2.73 5.31 4.89
N TYR A 205 -3.06 4.08 5.29
CA TYR A 205 -4.26 3.77 6.06
C TYR A 205 -3.89 3.13 7.40
N ALA A 206 -3.95 3.89 8.49
CA ALA A 206 -3.68 3.43 9.85
C ALA A 206 -4.99 3.25 10.63
N LEU A 207 -5.22 2.07 11.21
CA LEU A 207 -6.51 1.77 11.84
C LEU A 207 -6.55 2.17 13.32
N THR A 208 -5.62 1.69 14.14
CA THR A 208 -5.70 1.84 15.61
C THR A 208 -4.73 2.87 16.19
N ALA A 209 -3.75 3.33 15.40
CA ALA A 209 -2.80 4.36 15.83
C ALA A 209 -2.58 5.42 14.75
N SER A 210 -1.70 6.37 15.02
CA SER A 210 -1.54 7.58 14.21
C SER A 210 -0.83 7.31 12.87
N VAL A 211 -1.05 8.21 11.91
CA VAL A 211 -0.11 8.43 10.80
C VAL A 211 0.79 9.62 11.15
N THR A 212 2.11 9.42 11.08
CA THR A 212 3.12 10.45 11.33
C THR A 212 3.93 10.72 10.06
N LEU A 213 4.05 11.98 9.67
CA LEU A 213 4.70 12.43 8.43
C LEU A 213 5.81 13.45 8.73
N GLU A 214 6.86 13.45 7.91
CA GLU A 214 8.03 14.32 8.00
C GLU A 214 8.44 14.78 6.59
N GLY A 215 7.97 15.95 6.13
CA GLY A 215 8.38 16.53 4.84
C GLY A 215 8.20 15.61 3.62
N ASN A 216 7.05 14.93 3.51
CA ASN A 216 6.81 13.88 2.52
C ASN A 216 6.03 14.35 1.29
N SER A 217 6.09 13.57 0.22
CA SER A 217 5.13 13.63 -0.90
C SER A 217 4.28 12.37 -0.86
N VAL A 218 2.95 12.51 -0.78
CA VAL A 218 2.02 11.37 -0.75
C VAL A 218 0.97 11.55 -1.83
N LYS A 219 0.89 10.64 -2.81
CA LYS A 219 -0.08 10.68 -3.91
C LYS A 219 -1.14 9.60 -3.74
N ALA A 220 -2.39 10.02 -3.55
CA ALA A 220 -3.52 9.12 -3.33
C ALA A 220 -3.66 8.06 -4.44
N PRO A 221 -4.19 6.87 -4.12
CA PRO A 221 -4.24 5.74 -5.04
C PRO A 221 -4.88 6.06 -6.39
N ASN A 222 -5.98 6.83 -6.41
CA ASN A 222 -6.67 7.21 -7.64
C ASN A 222 -5.83 8.10 -8.59
N LEU A 223 -4.73 8.70 -8.11
CA LEU A 223 -3.82 9.53 -8.90
C LEU A 223 -2.62 8.73 -9.44
N VAL A 224 -2.51 7.45 -9.09
CA VAL A 224 -1.40 6.56 -9.45
C VAL A 224 -1.88 5.23 -10.04
N CYS A 225 -3.10 5.26 -10.59
CA CYS A 225 -3.62 4.36 -11.60
C CYS A 225 -3.42 4.96 -13.00
#